data_AF-A0AAJ0DJ41-F1
#
_entry.id   AF-A0AAJ0DJ41-F1
#
_cell.length_a   1.000
_cell.length_b   1.000
_cell.length_c   1.000
_cell.angle_alpha   90.00
_cell.angle_beta   90.00
_cell.angle_gamma   90.00
#
_symmetry.space_group_name_H-M   'P 1'
#
loop_
_entity.id
_entity.type
_entity.pdbx_description
1 polymer ?
#
loop_
_entity_poly.entity_id
_entity_poly.type
_entity_poly.pdbx_seq_one_letter_code
_entity_poly.pdbx_strand_id
1 'polypeptide(L)'
;MESYDYLICATGYRRIWPTVPQSLDRKSYLAEAQGHIDHVKAAEHGVIVIGGGAVGVEMAAESNMVYPDIGVTLIHSRDHLFSAEPLPTEFADETLKLLSKSGVKVILGKRVMKVTDDDKAGSTSKVLKLSDGTTMHASHVISAISRPTATSTYLPDTALDGEGLVKVNDSLHLTMNSDTSETHFAIGDIAAWPPTGTPTIKRCGGAMYMGHVAALNIYRHMLHRLELAGPPEYTTIPVFPPAIAIALGNTAIGYWEGAGVTEGDELRDRMFGDDLGLDICWQGMGLGSVKADVSAVA
;
A
#
# COMPACT_ATOMS: atom_id res chain seq x y z
N MET A 1 -0.11 -2.53 -30.40
CA MET A 1 -0.63 -1.31 -29.74
C MET A 1 -2.11 -1.28 -30.05
N GLU A 2 -2.94 -1.28 -29.02
CA GLU A 2 -4.38 -1.09 -29.19
C GLU A 2 -4.67 0.38 -29.45
N SER A 3 -5.63 0.68 -30.34
CA SER A 3 -6.12 2.05 -30.53
C SER A 3 -6.99 2.47 -29.35
N TYR A 4 -6.85 3.72 -28.90
CA TYR A 4 -7.64 4.27 -27.81
C TYR A 4 -7.92 5.76 -28.04
N ASP A 5 -9.05 6.25 -27.51
CA ASP A 5 -9.40 7.67 -27.52
C ASP A 5 -8.90 8.40 -26.26
N TYR A 6 -8.89 7.70 -25.14
CA TYR A 6 -8.42 8.18 -23.83
C TYR A 6 -7.51 7.15 -23.18
N LEU A 7 -6.54 7.62 -22.40
CA LEU A 7 -5.62 6.79 -21.62
C LEU A 7 -5.69 7.19 -20.15
N ILE A 8 -5.82 6.21 -19.25
CA ILE A 8 -5.61 6.40 -17.80
C ILE A 8 -4.49 5.45 -17.34
N CYS A 9 -3.38 6.01 -16.88
CA CYS A 9 -2.29 5.27 -16.26
C CYS A 9 -2.58 5.09 -14.76
N ALA A 10 -2.87 3.86 -14.33
CA ALA A 10 -3.23 3.53 -12.95
C ALA A 10 -2.50 2.28 -12.42
N THR A 11 -1.34 1.94 -12.99
CA THR A 11 -0.63 0.68 -12.69
C THR A 11 0.18 0.71 -11.39
N GLY A 12 0.22 1.85 -10.69
CA GLY A 12 0.84 2.01 -9.37
C GLY A 12 2.33 1.64 -9.31
N TYR A 13 2.76 1.14 -8.15
CA TYR A 13 4.12 0.61 -7.93
C TYR A 13 4.14 -0.92 -7.96
N ARG A 14 5.27 -1.49 -8.39
CA ARG A 14 5.66 -2.84 -7.99
C ARG A 14 6.41 -2.79 -6.68
N ARG A 15 6.23 -3.82 -5.85
CA ARG A 15 6.93 -4.03 -4.58
C ARG A 15 7.34 -5.49 -4.50
N ILE A 16 8.23 -5.79 -3.55
CA ILE A 16 8.64 -7.16 -3.28
C ILE A 16 7.51 -7.93 -2.57
N TRP A 17 7.39 -9.21 -2.87
CA TRP A 17 6.59 -10.16 -2.08
C TRP A 17 7.07 -10.14 -0.61
N PRO A 18 6.17 -10.22 0.39
CA PRO A 18 4.71 -10.40 0.32
C PRO A 18 3.87 -9.12 0.30
N THR A 19 4.49 -7.95 0.09
CA THR A 19 3.74 -6.67 0.16
C THR A 19 2.74 -6.52 -0.99
N VAL A 20 3.07 -7.04 -2.18
CA VAL A 20 2.15 -7.10 -3.32
C VAL A 20 2.20 -8.47 -3.99
N PRO A 21 1.08 -8.97 -4.53
CA PRO A 21 1.05 -10.20 -5.31
C PRO A 21 2.03 -10.15 -6.49
N GLN A 22 2.75 -11.24 -6.74
CA GLN A 22 3.52 -11.40 -7.98
C GLN A 22 2.70 -12.12 -9.05
N SER A 23 1.74 -12.92 -8.62
CA SER A 23 0.78 -13.61 -9.48
C SER A 23 -0.09 -12.61 -10.26
N LEU A 24 -0.34 -12.90 -11.55
CA LEU A 24 -1.12 -12.04 -12.45
C LEU A 24 -2.58 -12.46 -12.60
N ASP A 25 -2.94 -13.62 -12.06
CA ASP A 25 -4.30 -14.16 -12.09
C ASP A 25 -4.72 -14.62 -10.69
N ARG A 26 -6.05 -14.71 -10.51
CA ARG A 26 -6.67 -15.05 -9.23
C ARG A 26 -6.22 -16.41 -8.70
N LYS A 27 -6.15 -17.44 -9.54
CA LYS A 27 -5.84 -18.81 -9.10
C LYS A 27 -4.41 -18.88 -8.57
N SER A 28 -3.46 -18.32 -9.33
CA SER A 28 -2.06 -18.28 -8.94
C SER A 28 -1.85 -17.44 -7.67
N TYR A 29 -2.55 -16.30 -7.54
CA TYR A 29 -2.50 -15.47 -6.34
C TYR A 29 -2.99 -16.20 -5.09
N LEU A 30 -4.09 -16.93 -5.18
CA LEU A 30 -4.59 -17.70 -4.04
C LEU A 30 -3.60 -18.78 -3.58
N ALA A 31 -2.91 -19.43 -4.51
CA ALA A 31 -1.86 -20.39 -4.18
C ALA A 31 -0.63 -19.71 -3.56
N GLU A 32 -0.20 -18.57 -4.10
CA GLU A 32 0.90 -17.74 -3.57
C GLU A 32 0.61 -17.28 -2.14
N ALA A 33 -0.59 -16.76 -1.89
CA ALA A 33 -1.05 -16.32 -0.57
C ALA A 33 -1.18 -17.49 0.41
N GLN A 34 -1.79 -18.61 0.00
CA GLN A 34 -1.92 -19.80 0.86
C GLN A 34 -0.54 -20.34 1.27
N GLY A 35 0.41 -20.43 0.32
CA GLY A 35 1.77 -20.86 0.64
C GLY A 35 2.44 -19.95 1.67
N HIS A 36 2.22 -18.64 1.63
CA HIS A 36 2.73 -17.73 2.65
C HIS A 36 2.06 -17.90 4.01
N ILE A 37 0.75 -18.11 4.04
CA ILE A 37 0.00 -18.42 5.26
C ILE A 37 0.51 -19.72 5.89
N ASP A 38 0.76 -20.75 5.08
CA ASP A 38 1.28 -22.03 5.55
C ASP A 38 2.68 -21.89 6.16
N HIS A 39 3.57 -21.09 5.56
CA HIS A 39 4.88 -20.79 6.14
C HIS A 39 4.77 -20.04 7.47
N VAL A 40 3.85 -19.07 7.58
CA VAL A 40 3.57 -18.38 8.85
C VAL A 40 3.08 -19.40 9.88
N LYS A 41 2.07 -20.21 9.54
CA LYS A 41 1.44 -21.18 10.44
C LYS A 41 2.40 -22.26 10.96
N ALA A 42 3.38 -22.65 10.15
CA ALA A 42 4.37 -23.68 10.49
C ALA A 42 5.65 -23.09 11.13
N ALA A 43 5.66 -21.81 11.52
CA ALA A 43 6.88 -21.13 11.95
C ALA A 43 7.29 -21.46 13.40
N GLU A 44 7.87 -22.64 13.63
CA GLU A 44 8.32 -23.10 14.97
C GLU A 44 9.30 -22.15 15.68
N HIS A 45 10.15 -21.43 14.93
CA HIS A 45 11.10 -20.43 15.46
C HIS A 45 10.56 -19.00 15.33
N GLY A 46 9.25 -18.87 15.12
CA GLY A 46 8.53 -17.61 14.94
C GLY A 46 8.79 -16.89 13.62
N VAL A 47 8.13 -15.74 13.51
CA VAL A 47 8.13 -14.89 12.33
C VAL A 47 8.86 -13.58 12.65
N ILE A 48 9.80 -13.19 11.79
CA ILE A 48 10.39 -11.85 11.83
C ILE A 48 9.83 -10.99 10.71
N VAL A 49 9.24 -9.86 11.08
CA VAL A 49 8.80 -8.80 10.15
C VAL A 49 9.87 -7.71 10.11
N ILE A 50 10.34 -7.34 8.92
CA ILE A 50 11.38 -6.32 8.73
C ILE A 50 10.78 -5.06 8.14
N GLY A 51 10.82 -3.97 8.91
CA GLY A 51 10.32 -2.65 8.55
C GLY A 51 9.13 -2.22 9.41
N GLY A 52 9.27 -1.11 10.13
CA GLY A 52 8.26 -0.54 11.03
C GLY A 52 7.41 0.56 10.39
N GLY A 53 7.10 0.46 9.10
CA GLY A 53 6.08 1.30 8.45
C GLY A 53 4.71 0.62 8.49
N ALA A 54 3.69 1.23 7.88
CA ALA A 54 2.29 0.75 7.89
C ALA A 54 2.16 -0.75 7.61
N VAL A 55 2.62 -1.20 6.44
CA VAL A 55 2.56 -2.61 6.03
C VAL A 55 3.18 -3.56 7.06
N GLY A 56 4.37 -3.23 7.58
CA GLY A 56 5.07 -4.12 8.50
C GLY A 56 4.42 -4.17 9.88
N VAL A 57 3.90 -3.03 10.34
CA VAL A 57 3.13 -2.95 11.59
C VAL A 57 1.86 -3.79 11.50
N GLU A 58 1.07 -3.62 10.44
CA GLU A 58 -0.15 -4.41 10.21
C GLU A 58 0.18 -5.90 10.06
N MET A 59 1.13 -6.28 9.21
CA MET A 59 1.53 -7.68 9.04
C MET A 59 1.97 -8.32 10.34
N ALA A 60 2.67 -7.60 11.22
CA ALA A 60 3.09 -8.13 12.51
C ALA A 60 1.90 -8.30 13.46
N ALA A 61 1.03 -7.30 13.57
CA ALA A 61 -0.13 -7.34 14.46
C ALA A 61 -1.14 -8.40 14.03
N GLU A 62 -1.50 -8.44 12.75
CA GLU A 62 -2.46 -9.40 12.19
C GLU A 62 -1.94 -10.83 12.28
N SER A 63 -0.66 -11.07 11.98
CA SER A 63 -0.06 -12.41 12.13
C SER A 63 -0.12 -12.88 13.58
N ASN A 64 0.15 -12.00 14.53
CA ASN A 64 0.12 -12.34 15.96
C ASN A 64 -1.31 -12.53 16.49
N MET A 65 -2.28 -11.80 15.95
CA MET A 65 -3.69 -11.98 16.29
C MET A 65 -4.22 -13.33 15.80
N VAL A 66 -3.93 -13.69 14.54
CA VAL A 66 -4.43 -14.93 13.92
C VAL A 66 -3.68 -16.16 14.43
N TYR A 67 -2.38 -16.03 14.70
CA TYR A 67 -1.51 -17.12 15.16
C TYR A 67 -0.71 -16.72 16.41
N PRO A 68 -1.36 -16.57 17.59
CA PRO A 68 -0.73 -16.05 18.79
C PRO A 68 0.41 -16.93 19.34
N ASP A 69 0.40 -18.24 19.03
CA ASP A 69 1.39 -19.19 19.54
C ASP A 69 2.75 -19.16 18.80
N ILE A 70 2.83 -18.49 17.66
CA ILE A 70 4.00 -18.55 16.76
C ILE A 70 5.11 -17.60 17.19
N GLY A 71 4.79 -16.53 17.90
CA GLY A 71 5.74 -15.49 18.28
C GLY A 71 6.16 -14.63 17.09
N VAL A 72 5.77 -13.36 17.11
CA VAL A 72 6.09 -12.40 16.05
C VAL A 72 7.05 -11.34 16.58
N THR A 73 8.13 -11.09 15.83
CA THR A 73 9.07 -10.00 16.12
C THR A 73 9.13 -9.02 14.95
N LEU A 74 8.84 -7.74 15.21
CA LEU A 74 9.05 -6.65 14.26
C LEU A 74 10.42 -6.00 14.50
N ILE A 75 11.24 -5.89 13.46
CA ILE A 75 12.54 -5.23 13.49
C ILE A 75 12.52 -4.00 12.58
N HIS A 76 12.86 -2.84 13.12
CA HIS A 76 12.96 -1.59 12.38
C HIS A 76 14.31 -0.90 12.59
N SER A 77 14.82 -0.33 11.49
CA SER A 77 16.16 0.27 11.46
C SER A 77 16.27 1.64 12.11
N ARG A 78 15.14 2.30 12.40
CA ARG A 78 15.08 3.60 13.06
C ARG A 78 14.55 3.45 14.47
N ASP A 79 14.74 4.50 15.26
CA ASP A 79 14.37 4.63 16.66
C ASP A 79 12.87 4.77 16.92
N HIS A 80 12.07 5.07 15.89
CA HIS A 80 10.61 5.10 15.97
C HIS A 80 9.93 4.45 14.75
N LEU A 81 8.71 3.97 14.95
CA LEU A 81 7.85 3.48 13.87
C LEU A 81 7.45 4.62 12.93
N PHE A 82 7.05 4.28 11.70
CA PHE A 82 6.61 5.23 10.67
C PHE A 82 7.62 6.34 10.34
N SER A 83 8.92 6.08 10.53
CA SER A 83 9.99 7.07 10.37
C SER A 83 10.17 7.68 8.97
N ALA A 84 9.39 7.25 7.99
CA ALA A 84 9.39 7.78 6.63
C ALA A 84 8.13 8.59 6.31
N GLU A 85 7.14 8.61 7.21
CA GLU A 85 5.86 9.28 7.01
C GLU A 85 5.83 10.61 7.78
N PRO A 86 5.13 11.64 7.26
CA PRO A 86 4.96 12.93 7.94
C PRO A 86 3.91 12.83 9.07
N LEU A 87 4.20 12.00 10.08
CA LEU A 87 3.32 11.73 11.22
C LEU A 87 3.96 12.25 12.52
N PRO A 88 3.16 12.70 13.49
CA PRO A 88 3.70 13.13 14.79
C PRO A 88 4.27 11.94 15.57
N THR A 89 5.28 12.20 16.41
CA THR A 89 5.89 11.18 17.28
C THR A 89 4.86 10.48 18.17
N GLU A 90 3.84 11.21 18.65
CA GLU A 90 2.73 10.66 19.44
C GLU A 90 2.07 9.46 18.76
N PHE A 91 1.84 9.52 17.44
CA PHE A 91 1.25 8.41 16.69
C PHE A 91 2.16 7.16 16.72
N ALA A 92 3.47 7.35 16.56
CA ALA A 92 4.43 6.26 16.61
C ALA A 92 4.54 5.65 18.01
N ASP A 93 4.51 6.48 19.06
CA ASP A 93 4.59 6.04 20.46
C ASP A 93 3.35 5.25 20.88
N GLU A 94 2.14 5.74 20.57
CA GLU A 94 0.90 5.02 20.85
C GLU A 94 0.82 3.72 20.04
N THR A 95 1.21 3.75 18.76
CA THR A 95 1.27 2.51 17.96
C THR A 95 2.23 1.49 18.58
N LEU A 96 3.40 1.92 19.04
CA LEU A 96 4.37 1.01 19.68
C LEU A 96 3.80 0.36 20.94
N LYS A 97 3.07 1.11 21.76
CA LYS A 97 2.40 0.60 22.96
C LYS A 97 1.34 -0.43 22.60
N LEU A 98 0.45 -0.12 21.65
CA LEU A 98 -0.61 -1.03 21.20
C LEU A 98 -0.03 -2.31 20.59
N LEU A 99 0.97 -2.18 19.72
CA LEU A 99 1.65 -3.31 19.09
C LEU A 99 2.37 -4.20 20.10
N SER A 100 3.02 -3.60 21.11
CA SER A 100 3.65 -4.38 22.18
C SER A 100 2.61 -5.09 23.06
N LYS A 101 1.48 -4.42 23.34
CA LYS A 101 0.35 -4.98 24.10
C LYS A 101 -0.32 -6.15 23.38
N SER A 102 -0.31 -6.16 22.04
CA SER A 102 -0.85 -7.29 21.26
C SER A 102 0.03 -8.55 21.34
N GLY A 103 1.25 -8.46 21.86
CA GLY A 103 2.18 -9.58 22.02
C GLY A 103 3.33 -9.59 20.99
N VAL A 104 3.35 -8.64 20.05
CA VAL A 104 4.45 -8.49 19.10
C VAL A 104 5.68 -7.95 19.82
N LYS A 105 6.81 -8.64 19.66
CA LYS A 105 8.11 -8.13 20.12
C LYS A 105 8.63 -7.08 19.13
N VAL A 106 8.90 -5.87 19.59
CA VAL A 106 9.41 -4.79 18.72
C VAL A 106 10.88 -4.50 19.03
N ILE A 107 11.71 -4.45 17.99
CA ILE A 107 13.14 -4.11 18.05
C ILE A 107 13.38 -2.89 17.15
N LEU A 108 13.59 -1.74 17.77
CA LEU A 108 13.90 -0.47 17.10
C LEU A 108 15.42 -0.21 17.07
N GLY A 109 15.85 0.68 16.19
CA GLY A 109 17.25 1.12 16.07
C GLY A 109 18.21 0.05 15.54
N LYS A 110 17.71 -1.09 15.05
CA LYS A 110 18.54 -2.18 14.53
C LYS A 110 18.20 -2.48 13.07
N ARG A 111 19.21 -2.42 12.19
CA ARG A 111 19.06 -2.76 10.78
C ARG A 111 19.36 -4.24 10.57
N VAL A 112 18.49 -4.95 9.87
CA VAL A 112 18.81 -6.27 9.31
C VAL A 112 19.80 -6.07 8.16
N MET A 113 21.01 -6.60 8.32
CA MET A 113 22.11 -6.48 7.34
C MET A 113 22.13 -7.64 6.35
N LYS A 114 21.74 -8.83 6.81
CA LYS A 114 21.74 -10.05 5.99
C LYS A 114 20.65 -11.00 6.48
N VAL A 115 20.01 -11.68 5.55
CA VAL A 115 19.14 -12.84 5.78
C VAL A 115 19.71 -13.99 4.97
N THR A 116 19.97 -15.13 5.60
CA THR A 116 20.43 -16.36 4.94
C THR A 116 19.61 -17.55 5.39
N ASP A 117 19.68 -18.64 4.65
CA ASP A 117 19.22 -19.94 5.14
C ASP A 117 20.11 -20.41 6.30
N ASP A 118 19.55 -21.24 7.19
CA ASP A 118 20.30 -21.95 8.22
C ASP A 118 21.04 -23.13 7.60
N ASP A 119 22.36 -23.20 7.79
CA ASP A 119 23.23 -24.21 7.19
C ASP A 119 23.03 -25.63 7.80
N LYS A 120 22.18 -25.77 8.81
CA LYS A 120 21.83 -27.07 9.40
C LYS A 120 21.04 -27.93 8.41
N ALA A 121 21.51 -29.16 8.20
CA ALA A 121 20.86 -30.12 7.30
C ALA A 121 19.38 -30.34 7.68
N GLY A 122 18.48 -30.10 6.72
CA GLY A 122 17.03 -30.24 6.88
C GLY A 122 16.34 -29.04 7.54
N SER A 123 17.07 -27.98 7.91
CA SER A 123 16.47 -26.74 8.43
C SER A 123 15.87 -25.91 7.29
N THR A 124 14.66 -25.42 7.49
CA THR A 124 14.03 -24.41 6.61
C THR A 124 14.08 -23.01 7.23
N SER A 125 14.72 -22.88 8.39
CA SER A 125 14.83 -21.62 9.13
C SER A 125 15.77 -20.64 8.45
N LYS A 126 15.58 -19.36 8.78
CA LYS A 126 16.41 -18.23 8.36
C LYS A 126 17.28 -17.75 9.51
N VAL A 127 18.46 -17.26 9.16
CA VAL A 127 19.40 -16.58 10.07
C VAL A 127 19.51 -15.12 9.66
N LEU A 128 19.26 -14.22 10.59
CA LEU A 128 19.33 -12.77 10.38
C LEU A 128 20.50 -12.20 11.18
N LYS A 129 21.33 -11.38 10.52
CA LYS A 129 22.40 -10.62 11.16
C LYS A 129 22.02 -9.15 11.24
N LEU A 130 22.01 -8.59 12.46
CA LEU A 130 21.68 -7.19 12.71
C LEU A 130 22.93 -6.30 12.70
N SER A 131 22.72 -4.99 12.62
CA SER A 131 23.76 -3.96 12.56
C SER A 131 24.65 -3.89 13.80
N ASP A 132 24.18 -4.37 14.94
CA ASP A 132 24.95 -4.44 16.19
C ASP A 132 25.68 -5.79 16.38
N GLY A 133 25.64 -6.66 15.38
CA GLY A 133 26.23 -8.00 15.44
C GLY A 133 25.33 -9.08 16.03
N THR A 134 24.14 -8.74 16.55
CA THR A 134 23.15 -9.72 17.01
C THR A 134 22.76 -10.67 15.88
N THR A 135 22.67 -11.96 16.19
CA THR A 135 22.15 -12.99 15.28
C THR A 135 20.81 -13.49 15.80
N MET A 136 19.82 -13.60 14.92
CA MET A 136 18.48 -14.10 15.24
C MET A 136 18.10 -15.21 14.27
N HIS A 137 17.29 -16.16 14.76
CA HIS A 137 16.70 -17.22 13.96
C HIS A 137 15.20 -16.98 13.84
N ALA A 138 14.63 -17.30 12.68
CA ALA A 138 13.19 -17.31 12.46
C ALA A 138 12.85 -18.39 11.45
N SER A 139 11.68 -19.02 11.58
CA SER A 139 11.24 -19.97 10.56
C SER A 139 10.78 -19.25 9.28
N HIS A 140 10.27 -18.02 9.43
CA HIS A 140 9.83 -17.22 8.30
C HIS A 140 10.20 -15.74 8.47
N VAL A 141 10.45 -15.08 7.34
CA VAL A 141 10.82 -13.66 7.30
C VAL A 141 9.90 -12.92 6.34
N ILE A 142 9.25 -11.88 6.85
CA ILE A 142 8.37 -10.99 6.10
C ILE A 142 9.13 -9.68 5.89
N SER A 143 9.53 -9.38 4.66
CA SER A 143 10.18 -8.10 4.34
C SER A 143 9.14 -7.05 3.94
N ALA A 144 8.86 -6.10 4.84
CA ALA A 144 8.00 -4.93 4.62
C ALA A 144 8.81 -3.65 4.36
N ILE A 145 10.06 -3.78 3.89
CA ILE A 145 10.91 -2.64 3.52
C ILE A 145 10.38 -2.01 2.23
N SER A 146 10.10 -0.71 2.27
CA SER A 146 9.68 0.04 1.07
C SER A 146 10.81 0.09 0.03
N ARG A 147 10.61 -0.61 -1.09
CA ARG A 147 11.43 -0.55 -2.32
C ARG A 147 10.53 -0.53 -3.55
N PRO A 148 9.71 0.53 -3.71
CA PRO A 148 8.80 0.61 -4.84
C PRO A 148 9.57 0.72 -6.15
N THR A 149 9.02 0.16 -7.22
CA THR A 149 9.49 0.33 -8.59
C THR A 149 8.35 0.90 -9.41
N ALA A 150 8.59 2.04 -10.07
CA ALA A 150 7.61 2.65 -10.97
C ALA A 150 7.27 1.69 -12.12
N THR A 151 6.00 1.67 -12.54
CA THR A 151 5.50 0.77 -13.58
C THR A 151 5.30 1.45 -14.93
N SER A 152 5.76 2.70 -15.05
CA SER A 152 5.54 3.63 -16.15
C SER A 152 6.47 3.44 -17.35
N THR A 153 7.23 2.34 -17.42
CA THR A 153 8.24 2.08 -18.47
C THR A 153 7.66 1.97 -19.89
N TYR A 154 6.34 1.91 -20.00
CA TYR A 154 5.61 1.95 -21.27
C TYR A 154 5.36 3.38 -21.80
N LEU A 155 5.71 4.42 -21.02
CA LEU A 155 5.65 5.82 -21.42
C LEU A 155 7.04 6.35 -21.78
N PRO A 156 7.14 7.39 -22.63
CA PRO A 156 8.42 8.01 -22.92
C PRO A 156 8.95 8.77 -21.70
N ASP A 157 10.27 8.87 -21.56
CA ASP A 157 10.95 9.57 -20.45
C ASP A 157 10.49 11.02 -20.29
N THR A 158 10.06 11.67 -21.37
CA THR A 158 9.50 13.03 -21.34
C THR A 158 8.23 13.12 -20.51
N ALA A 159 7.50 12.01 -20.29
CA ALA A 159 6.31 11.94 -19.44
C ALA A 159 6.65 11.79 -17.95
N LEU A 160 7.89 11.45 -17.64
CA LEU A 160 8.29 10.97 -16.32
C LEU A 160 9.11 12.03 -15.57
N ASP A 161 9.08 11.95 -14.24
CA ASP A 161 10.01 12.67 -13.36
C ASP A 161 11.28 11.84 -13.08
N GLY A 162 12.15 12.35 -12.20
CA GLY A 162 13.41 11.68 -11.86
C GLY A 162 13.26 10.34 -11.11
N GLU A 163 12.06 10.04 -10.58
CA GLU A 163 11.74 8.78 -9.92
C GLU A 163 10.99 7.81 -10.84
N GLY A 164 10.75 8.21 -12.09
CA GLY A 164 9.96 7.46 -13.06
C GLY A 164 8.46 7.61 -12.85
N LEU A 165 7.96 8.57 -12.07
CA LEU A 165 6.53 8.80 -11.91
C LEU A 165 5.99 9.65 -13.05
N VAL A 166 4.72 9.44 -13.41
CA VAL A 166 4.07 10.15 -14.51
C VAL A 166 3.73 11.57 -14.06
N LYS A 167 4.30 12.57 -14.74
CA LYS A 167 4.07 13.99 -14.44
C LYS A 167 2.64 14.36 -14.82
N VAL A 168 1.91 14.93 -13.87
CA VAL A 168 0.52 15.37 -14.06
C VAL A 168 0.30 16.77 -13.51
N ASN A 169 -0.76 17.43 -13.98
CA ASN A 169 -1.31 18.64 -13.35
C ASN A 169 -2.37 18.28 -12.29
N ASP A 170 -2.91 19.30 -11.62
CA ASP A 170 -3.92 19.15 -10.56
C ASP A 170 -5.23 18.53 -11.06
N SER A 171 -5.48 18.56 -12.37
CA SER A 171 -6.62 17.89 -13.03
C SER A 171 -6.29 16.46 -13.51
N LEU A 172 -5.12 15.93 -13.11
CA LEU A 172 -4.61 14.58 -13.38
C LEU A 172 -4.20 14.30 -14.83
N HIS A 173 -4.17 15.33 -15.68
CA HIS A 173 -3.71 15.20 -17.06
C HIS A 173 -2.18 15.13 -17.12
N LEU A 174 -1.65 14.35 -18.04
CA LEU A 174 -0.20 14.29 -18.29
C LEU A 174 0.33 15.67 -18.73
N THR A 175 1.41 16.12 -18.10
CA THR A 175 2.10 17.36 -18.49
C THR A 175 3.14 17.08 -19.59
N MET A 176 2.64 16.73 -20.77
CA MET A 176 3.42 16.50 -21.98
C MET A 176 3.20 17.62 -23.00
N ASN A 177 4.23 18.03 -23.71
CA ASN A 177 4.14 19.01 -24.81
C ASN A 177 3.62 18.34 -26.10
N SER A 178 2.39 17.83 -26.09
CA SER A 178 1.75 17.22 -27.26
C SER A 178 0.22 17.32 -27.21
N ASP A 179 -0.42 17.06 -28.36
CA ASP A 179 -1.87 17.03 -28.58
C ASP A 179 -2.62 16.02 -27.67
N THR A 180 -1.89 15.16 -26.96
CA THR A 180 -2.40 14.12 -26.06
C THR A 180 -2.67 14.62 -24.64
N SER A 181 -2.29 15.86 -24.30
CA SER A 181 -2.42 16.41 -22.94
C SER A 181 -3.86 16.52 -22.45
N GLU A 182 -4.86 16.51 -23.34
CA GLU A 182 -6.29 16.57 -22.98
C GLU A 182 -6.96 15.19 -22.82
N THR A 183 -6.32 14.11 -23.28
CA THR A 183 -6.92 12.76 -23.29
C THR A 183 -6.13 11.72 -22.50
N HIS A 184 -4.95 12.09 -21.98
CA HIS A 184 -4.08 11.20 -21.22
C HIS A 184 -4.01 11.63 -19.75
N PHE A 185 -4.29 10.68 -18.87
CA PHE A 185 -4.33 10.88 -17.42
C PHE A 185 -3.41 9.89 -16.71
N ALA A 186 -2.96 10.24 -15.50
CA ALA A 186 -2.36 9.30 -14.57
C ALA A 186 -2.89 9.51 -13.16
N ILE A 187 -3.14 8.42 -12.44
CA ILE A 187 -3.78 8.44 -11.12
C ILE A 187 -3.11 7.46 -10.16
N GLY A 188 -3.33 7.69 -8.86
CA GLY A 188 -2.80 6.85 -7.80
C GLY A 188 -1.27 6.88 -7.73
N ASP A 189 -0.69 5.76 -7.32
CA ASP A 189 0.74 5.68 -6.99
C ASP A 189 1.68 6.02 -8.16
N ILE A 190 1.27 5.77 -9.40
CA ILE A 190 2.09 6.04 -10.59
C ILE A 190 2.20 7.53 -10.91
N ALA A 191 1.28 8.36 -10.41
CA ALA A 191 1.28 9.80 -10.65
C ALA A 191 2.33 10.50 -9.77
N ALA A 192 3.05 11.45 -10.35
CA ALA A 192 3.93 12.39 -9.67
C ALA A 192 3.10 13.48 -8.97
N TRP A 193 2.16 13.07 -8.11
CA TRP A 193 1.23 13.95 -7.41
C TRP A 193 1.05 13.53 -5.95
N PRO A 194 1.01 14.50 -5.00
CA PRO A 194 1.44 15.89 -5.16
C PRO A 194 2.95 15.95 -5.51
N PRO A 195 3.50 17.14 -5.85
CA PRO A 195 4.91 17.27 -6.14
C PRO A 195 5.81 16.66 -5.06
N THR A 196 6.90 16.02 -5.49
CA THR A 196 7.86 15.38 -4.59
C THR A 196 8.32 16.33 -3.49
N GLY A 197 8.26 15.87 -2.23
CA GLY A 197 8.58 16.67 -1.05
C GLY A 197 7.39 17.37 -0.39
N THR A 198 6.20 17.36 -1.01
CA THR A 198 4.97 17.77 -0.32
C THR A 198 4.63 16.76 0.79
N PRO A 199 4.45 17.19 2.06
CA PRO A 199 4.03 16.30 3.13
C PRO A 199 2.66 15.71 2.85
N THR A 200 2.63 14.41 2.52
CA THR A 200 1.40 13.65 2.32
C THR A 200 1.70 12.15 2.49
N ILE A 201 0.65 11.34 2.49
CA ILE A 201 0.74 9.88 2.48
C ILE A 201 -0.12 9.37 1.32
N LYS A 202 0.51 8.74 0.33
CA LYS A 202 -0.20 8.09 -0.79
C LYS A 202 -0.99 6.89 -0.25
N ARG A 203 -2.30 6.88 -0.52
CA ARG A 203 -3.26 5.92 0.06
C ARG A 203 -4.31 5.51 -0.95
N CYS A 204 -4.92 4.35 -0.73
CA CYS A 204 -6.01 3.83 -1.57
C CYS A 204 -7.18 4.83 -1.70
N GLY A 205 -7.58 5.48 -0.61
CA GLY A 205 -8.65 6.49 -0.63
C GLY A 205 -8.35 7.66 -1.59
N GLY A 206 -7.10 8.16 -1.57
CA GLY A 206 -6.65 9.19 -2.51
C GLY A 206 -6.65 8.71 -3.95
N ALA A 207 -6.19 7.48 -4.20
CA ALA A 207 -6.21 6.87 -5.53
C ALA A 207 -7.65 6.68 -6.07
N MET A 208 -8.60 6.27 -5.23
CA MET A 208 -10.01 6.16 -5.59
C MET A 208 -10.61 7.53 -5.93
N TYR A 209 -10.31 8.56 -5.14
CA TYR A 209 -10.74 9.93 -5.42
C TYR A 209 -10.16 10.45 -6.75
N MET A 210 -8.87 10.19 -7.01
CA MET A 210 -8.24 10.50 -8.30
C MET A 210 -8.94 9.79 -9.47
N GLY A 211 -9.31 8.52 -9.31
CA GLY A 211 -10.08 7.78 -10.32
C GLY A 211 -11.43 8.42 -10.62
N HIS A 212 -12.15 8.86 -9.58
CA HIS A 212 -13.41 9.59 -9.75
C HIS A 212 -13.22 10.91 -10.52
N VAL A 213 -12.20 11.70 -10.16
CA VAL A 213 -11.92 12.98 -10.82
C VAL A 213 -11.47 12.79 -12.27
N ALA A 214 -10.62 11.81 -12.56
CA ALA A 214 -10.23 11.49 -13.93
C ALA A 214 -11.43 11.10 -14.80
N ALA A 215 -12.33 10.24 -14.28
CA ALA A 215 -13.55 9.85 -14.99
C ALA A 215 -14.47 11.05 -15.26
N LEU A 216 -14.63 11.95 -14.28
CA LEU A 216 -15.42 13.17 -14.43
C LEU A 216 -14.83 14.12 -15.48
N ASN A 217 -13.51 14.29 -15.48
CA ASN A 217 -12.81 15.14 -16.45
C ASN A 217 -12.91 14.57 -17.87
N ILE A 218 -12.77 13.26 -18.03
CA ILE A 218 -12.98 12.57 -19.32
C ILE A 218 -14.41 12.80 -19.81
N TYR A 219 -15.41 12.61 -18.96
CA TYR A 219 -16.82 12.81 -19.31
C TYR A 219 -17.10 14.24 -19.78
N ARG A 220 -16.57 15.25 -19.07
CA ARG A 220 -16.69 16.66 -19.49
C ARG A 220 -16.02 16.94 -20.82
N HIS A 221 -14.83 16.36 -21.05
CA HIS A 221 -14.16 16.47 -22.34
C HIS A 221 -14.99 15.83 -23.46
N MET A 222 -15.60 14.65 -23.22
CA MET A 222 -16.48 13.99 -24.19
C MET A 222 -17.69 14.87 -24.55
N LEU A 223 -18.37 15.47 -23.56
CA LEU A 223 -19.50 16.36 -23.82
C LEU A 223 -19.10 17.57 -24.66
N HIS A 224 -17.93 18.15 -24.40
CA HIS A 224 -17.39 19.24 -25.21
C HIS A 224 -17.10 18.79 -26.65
N ARG A 225 -16.43 17.66 -26.82
CA ARG A 225 -16.08 17.07 -28.13
C ARG A 225 -17.30 16.70 -28.98
N LEU A 226 -18.41 16.36 -28.33
CA LEU A 226 -19.69 16.06 -28.99
C LEU A 226 -20.55 17.32 -29.22
N GLU A 227 -20.03 18.51 -28.92
CA GLU A 227 -20.74 19.79 -29.01
C GLU A 227 -22.03 19.82 -28.15
N LEU A 228 -22.10 18.98 -27.12
CA LEU A 228 -23.21 18.90 -26.17
C LEU A 228 -23.01 19.87 -24.99
N ALA A 229 -21.81 20.40 -24.82
CA ALA A 229 -21.44 21.39 -23.80
C ALA A 229 -20.36 22.36 -24.31
N GLY A 230 -20.22 23.50 -23.63
CA GLY A 230 -19.13 24.45 -23.85
C GLY A 230 -17.76 23.88 -23.46
N PRO A 231 -16.68 24.70 -23.48
CA PRO A 231 -15.34 24.28 -23.06
C PRO A 231 -15.36 23.59 -21.69
N PRO A 232 -14.60 22.49 -21.50
CA PRO A 232 -14.68 21.70 -20.27
C PRO A 232 -14.05 22.45 -19.11
N GLU A 233 -14.79 22.59 -18.01
CA GLU A 233 -14.24 23.02 -16.72
C GLU A 233 -13.77 21.77 -15.96
N TYR A 234 -12.44 21.55 -15.94
CA TYR A 234 -11.88 20.37 -15.27
C TYR A 234 -11.87 20.53 -13.76
N THR A 235 -12.24 19.46 -13.05
CA THR A 235 -12.08 19.35 -11.61
C THR A 235 -10.61 19.09 -11.29
N THR A 236 -10.08 19.84 -10.33
CA THR A 236 -8.75 19.64 -9.77
C THR A 236 -8.84 18.90 -8.44
N ILE A 237 -7.73 18.27 -8.04
CA ILE A 237 -7.60 17.63 -6.72
C ILE A 237 -6.77 18.50 -5.78
N PRO A 238 -7.14 18.58 -4.48
CA PRO A 238 -6.29 19.21 -3.49
C PRO A 238 -5.11 18.31 -3.13
N VAL A 239 -4.10 18.89 -2.47
CA VAL A 239 -3.12 18.09 -1.73
C VAL A 239 -3.86 17.43 -0.56
N PHE A 240 -3.76 16.10 -0.46
CA PHE A 240 -4.36 15.39 0.67
C PHE A 240 -3.51 15.59 1.93
N PRO A 241 -4.11 16.07 3.04
CA PRO A 241 -3.39 16.21 4.29
C PRO A 241 -2.91 14.83 4.80
N PRO A 242 -1.78 14.77 5.54
CA PRO A 242 -1.34 13.56 6.19
C PRO A 242 -2.45 12.94 7.05
N ALA A 243 -2.78 11.71 6.73
CA ALA A 243 -3.69 10.91 7.54
C ALA A 243 -3.39 9.44 7.28
N ILE A 244 -3.68 8.57 8.24
CA ILE A 244 -3.49 7.13 8.12
C ILE A 244 -4.36 6.42 9.16
N ALA A 245 -4.78 5.20 8.85
CA ALA A 245 -5.32 4.27 9.83
C ALA A 245 -4.54 2.96 9.68
N ILE A 246 -4.28 2.28 10.79
CA ILE A 246 -3.47 1.07 10.88
C ILE A 246 -4.25 0.03 11.67
N ALA A 247 -4.44 -1.14 11.08
CA ALA A 247 -4.98 -2.31 11.78
C ALA A 247 -3.92 -2.87 12.75
N LEU A 248 -4.33 -3.15 13.98
CA LEU A 248 -3.46 -3.66 15.04
C LEU A 248 -4.07 -4.90 15.69
N GLY A 249 -4.52 -5.85 14.85
CA GLY A 249 -5.27 -7.02 15.27
C GLY A 249 -6.68 -6.63 15.72
N ASN A 250 -6.97 -6.85 17.00
CA ASN A 250 -8.32 -6.62 17.53
C ASN A 250 -8.69 -5.13 17.69
N THR A 251 -7.77 -4.20 17.41
CA THR A 251 -8.00 -2.76 17.52
C THR A 251 -7.36 -2.03 16.34
N ALA A 252 -7.52 -0.71 16.28
CA ALA A 252 -6.86 0.12 15.29
C ALA A 252 -6.35 1.43 15.90
N ILE A 253 -5.40 2.05 15.22
CA ILE A 253 -4.96 3.42 15.50
C ILE A 253 -4.99 4.23 14.21
N GLY A 254 -5.30 5.51 14.29
CA GLY A 254 -5.25 6.40 13.16
C GLY A 254 -4.82 7.80 13.55
N TYR A 255 -4.45 8.55 12.53
CA TYR A 255 -4.07 9.95 12.61
C TYR A 255 -4.74 10.73 11.47
N TRP A 256 -5.24 11.92 11.78
CA TRP A 256 -5.73 12.87 10.79
C TRP A 256 -5.25 14.27 11.16
N GLU A 257 -4.65 14.98 10.19
CA GLU A 257 -4.28 16.38 10.38
C GLU A 257 -5.49 17.20 10.87
N GLY A 258 -5.31 17.92 11.98
CA GLY A 258 -6.35 18.69 12.65
C GLY A 258 -7.17 17.92 13.70
N ALA A 259 -7.32 16.59 13.59
CA ALA A 259 -8.04 15.78 14.59
C ALA A 259 -7.10 15.04 15.55
N GLY A 260 -5.84 14.82 15.17
CA GLY A 260 -4.85 14.14 16.01
C GLY A 260 -4.95 12.61 15.94
N VAL A 261 -4.45 11.95 16.99
CA VAL A 261 -4.42 10.49 17.12
C VAL A 261 -5.73 9.98 17.71
N THR A 262 -6.29 8.92 17.13
CA THR A 262 -7.43 8.18 17.70
C THR A 262 -7.16 6.68 17.64
N GLU A 263 -7.64 5.93 18.61
CA GLU A 263 -7.51 4.47 18.66
C GLU A 263 -8.81 3.81 19.13
N GLY A 264 -8.90 2.50 18.93
CA GLY A 264 -9.96 1.67 19.49
C GLY A 264 -10.75 0.87 18.46
N ASP A 265 -11.69 0.08 18.98
CA ASP A 265 -12.40 -0.93 18.20
C ASP A 265 -13.45 -0.29 17.27
N GLU A 266 -14.06 0.83 17.68
CA GLU A 266 -14.94 1.62 16.80
C GLU A 266 -14.19 2.14 15.57
N LEU A 267 -12.93 2.54 15.75
CA LEU A 267 -12.10 2.94 14.62
C LEU A 267 -11.78 1.75 13.73
N ARG A 268 -11.44 0.60 14.32
CA ARG A 268 -11.17 -0.65 13.60
C ARG A 268 -12.36 -1.04 12.74
N ASP A 269 -13.55 -1.12 13.33
CA ASP A 269 -14.77 -1.53 12.63
C ASP A 269 -15.10 -0.61 11.47
N ARG A 270 -14.96 0.70 11.69
CA ARG A 270 -15.23 1.69 10.65
C ARG A 270 -14.24 1.65 9.49
N MET A 271 -12.95 1.43 9.76
CA MET A 271 -11.88 1.55 8.75
C MET A 271 -11.51 0.21 8.10
N PHE A 272 -11.70 -0.90 8.81
CA PHE A 272 -11.21 -2.22 8.44
C PHE A 272 -12.29 -3.31 8.51
N GLY A 273 -13.34 -3.14 9.31
CA GLY A 273 -14.36 -4.18 9.50
C GLY A 273 -13.74 -5.53 9.89
N ASP A 274 -14.34 -6.62 9.40
CA ASP A 274 -13.86 -8.00 9.64
C ASP A 274 -12.92 -8.52 8.54
N ASP A 275 -12.66 -7.72 7.50
CA ASP A 275 -11.96 -8.15 6.28
C ASP A 275 -10.81 -7.23 5.85
N LEU A 276 -10.30 -6.44 6.79
CA LEU A 276 -9.23 -5.46 6.59
C LEU A 276 -9.56 -4.42 5.50
N GLY A 277 -10.83 -4.05 5.38
CA GLY A 277 -11.34 -2.99 4.52
C GLY A 277 -11.53 -3.42 3.07
N LEU A 278 -11.52 -4.71 2.79
CA LEU A 278 -11.76 -5.25 1.45
C LEU A 278 -13.17 -4.87 0.97
N ASP A 279 -14.20 -5.08 1.77
CA ASP A 279 -15.59 -4.77 1.46
C ASP A 279 -15.80 -3.27 1.25
N ILE A 280 -15.16 -2.44 2.07
CA ILE A 280 -15.18 -0.98 1.92
C ILE A 280 -14.62 -0.58 0.56
N CYS A 281 -13.46 -1.12 0.16
CA CYS A 281 -12.86 -0.85 -1.13
C CYS A 281 -13.71 -1.41 -2.28
N TRP A 282 -14.24 -2.62 -2.13
CA TRP A 282 -15.09 -3.30 -3.12
C TRP A 282 -16.36 -2.51 -3.42
N GLN A 283 -17.04 -2.02 -2.38
CA GLN A 283 -18.21 -1.15 -2.49
C GLN A 283 -17.84 0.23 -3.04
N GLY A 284 -16.74 0.83 -2.57
CA GLY A 284 -16.25 2.13 -3.04
C GLY A 284 -15.92 2.16 -4.52
N MET A 285 -15.43 1.05 -5.07
CA MET A 285 -15.22 0.86 -6.52
C MET A 285 -16.49 0.52 -7.30
N GLY A 286 -17.64 0.37 -6.63
CA GLY A 286 -18.91 -0.01 -7.25
C GLY A 286 -18.99 -1.47 -7.67
N LEU A 287 -18.06 -2.32 -7.23
CA LEU A 287 -18.04 -3.75 -7.58
C LEU A 287 -19.08 -4.57 -6.79
N GLY A 288 -19.53 -4.05 -5.64
CA GLY A 288 -20.54 -4.70 -4.79
C GLY A 288 -21.97 -4.68 -5.36
N SER A 289 -22.27 -3.78 -6.30
CA SER A 289 -23.60 -3.65 -6.93
C SER A 289 -23.68 -4.34 -8.30
N VAL A 290 -22.56 -4.83 -8.82
CA VAL A 290 -22.54 -5.64 -10.05
C VAL A 290 -23.15 -6.99 -9.71
N LYS A 291 -24.42 -7.21 -10.09
CA LYS A 291 -24.95 -8.58 -10.21
C LYS A 291 -24.02 -9.31 -11.17
N ALA A 292 -23.14 -10.16 -10.67
CA ALA A 292 -22.41 -11.08 -11.51
C ALA A 292 -23.47 -11.88 -12.30
N ASP A 293 -23.55 -11.64 -13.60
CA ASP A 293 -24.31 -12.51 -14.48
C ASP A 293 -23.51 -13.81 -14.58
N VAL A 294 -23.85 -14.76 -13.70
CA VAL A 294 -23.19 -16.08 -13.61
C VAL A 294 -23.57 -16.98 -14.80
N SER A 295 -24.20 -16.44 -15.85
CA SER A 295 -24.54 -17.20 -17.06
C SER A 295 -23.39 -17.31 -18.08
N ALA A 296 -22.22 -16.67 -17.85
CA ALA A 296 -21.10 -16.69 -18.80
C ALA A 296 -19.91 -17.59 -18.39
N VAL A 297 -20.10 -18.54 -17.48
CA VAL A 297 -19.11 -19.60 -17.20
C VAL A 297 -19.84 -20.94 -17.05
N ALA A 298 -20.29 -21.49 -18.17
CA ALA A 298 -20.68 -22.88 -18.34
C ALA A 298 -19.83 -23.49 -19.47
#